data_AF-A0A4R1VJP3-F1
#
_entry.id   AF-A0A4R1VJP3-F1
#
_cell.length_a   1.000
_cell.length_b   1.000
_cell.length_c   1.000
_cell.angle_alpha   90.00
_cell.angle_beta   90.00
_cell.angle_gamma   90.00
#
_symmetry.space_group_name_H-M   'P 1'
#
loop_
_entity.id
_entity.type
_entity.pdbx_description
1 polymer ?
#
loop_
_entity_poly.entity_id
_entity_poly.type
_entity_poly.pdbx_seq_one_letter_code
_entity_poly.pdbx_strand_id
1 'polypeptide(L)' 'MSHEPQSLHLTVPEIDRICADVSRIWKGATGLTETPPPDQMAELVGRILRKAREAIAARDCAVRGVMHVPENELPY' A
#
# COMPACT_ATOMS: atom_id res chain seq x y z
N MET A 1 4.77 12.64 -17.45
CA MET A 1 4.19 11.32 -17.15
C MET A 1 3.36 11.47 -15.89
N SER A 2 2.04 11.47 -16.02
CA SER A 2 1.13 11.60 -14.87
C SER A 2 1.32 10.39 -13.96
N HIS A 3 1.90 10.58 -12.79
CA HIS A 3 1.86 9.58 -11.72
C HIS A 3 0.43 9.58 -11.20
N GLU A 4 -0.42 8.75 -11.81
CA GLU A 4 -1.68 8.36 -11.20
C GLU A 4 -1.33 7.74 -9.83
N PRO A 5 -1.97 8.19 -8.73
CA PRO A 5 -1.72 7.59 -7.44
C PRO A 5 -2.04 6.11 -7.56
N GLN A 6 -1.06 5.25 -7.26
CA GLN A 6 -1.21 3.80 -7.31
C GLN A 6 -2.21 3.36 -6.24
N SER A 7 -3.50 3.55 -6.51
CA SER A 7 -4.55 3.15 -5.61
C SER A 7 -4.69 1.63 -5.67
N LEU A 8 -4.21 0.97 -4.63
CA LEU A 8 -4.31 -0.49 -4.45
C LEU A 8 -5.76 -0.87 -4.15
N HIS A 9 -6.64 -0.87 -5.15
CA HIS A 9 -7.99 -1.45 -5.07
C HIS A 9 -7.91 -2.89 -5.57
N LEU A 10 -7.94 -3.84 -4.64
CA LEU A 10 -7.90 -5.27 -4.94
C LEU A 10 -9.25 -5.90 -4.61
N THR A 11 -9.72 -6.75 -5.51
CA THR A 11 -10.87 -7.64 -5.33
C THR A 11 -10.51 -8.82 -4.42
N VAL A 12 -11.52 -9.50 -3.88
CA VAL A 12 -11.31 -10.70 -3.03
C VAL A 12 -10.46 -11.77 -3.76
N PRO A 13 -10.74 -12.13 -5.03
CA PRO A 13 -9.90 -13.10 -5.74
C PRO A 13 -8.44 -12.67 -5.93
N GLU A 14 -8.16 -11.36 -6.02
CA GLU A 14 -6.79 -10.85 -6.10
C GLU A 14 -6.08 -10.95 -4.75
N ILE A 15 -6.79 -10.70 -3.65
CA ILE A 15 -6.27 -10.90 -2.29
C ILE A 15 -5.93 -12.38 -2.08
N ASP A 16 -6.79 -13.31 -2.51
CA ASP A 16 -6.53 -14.75 -2.39
C ASP A 16 -5.27 -15.19 -3.15
N ARG A 17 -5.06 -14.65 -4.36
CA ARG A 17 -3.84 -14.91 -5.15
C ARG A 17 -2.59 -14.41 -4.43
N ILE A 18 -2.66 -13.21 -3.83
CA ILE A 18 -1.54 -12.65 -3.05
C ILE A 18 -1.28 -13.51 -1.81
N CYS A 19 -2.33 -13.93 -1.09
CA CYS A 19 -2.18 -14.80 0.08
C CYS A 19 -1.52 -16.14 -0.29
N ALA A 20 -1.93 -16.74 -1.40
CA ALA A 20 -1.32 -17.96 -1.92
C ALA A 20 0.17 -17.77 -2.26
N ASP A 21 0.53 -16.64 -2.86
CA ASP A 21 1.92 -16.34 -3.20
C ASP A 21 2.79 -16.11 -1.95
N VAL A 22 2.32 -15.29 -1.02
CA VAL A 22 2.98 -15.04 0.27
C VAL A 22 3.17 -16.35 1.04
N SER A 23 2.19 -17.25 0.98
CA SER A 23 2.26 -18.56 1.62
C SER A 23 3.37 -19.45 1.04
N ARG A 24 3.65 -19.37 -0.26
CA ARG A 24 4.75 -20.13 -0.90
C ARG A 24 6.12 -19.65 -0.45
N ILE A 25 6.28 -18.33 -0.30
CA ILE A 25 7.57 -17.73 0.06
C ILE A 25 7.75 -17.59 1.58
N TRP A 26 6.74 -17.92 2.38
CA TRP A 26 6.69 -17.62 3.82
C TRP A 26 7.95 -18.01 4.57
N LYS A 27 8.40 -19.26 4.44
CA LYS A 27 9.59 -19.76 5.12
C LYS A 27 10.85 -19.00 4.71
N GLY A 28 10.99 -18.67 3.42
CA GLY A 28 12.13 -17.91 2.91
C GLY A 28 12.09 -16.43 3.31
N ALA A 29 10.89 -15.84 3.41
CA ALA A 29 10.70 -14.43 3.71
C ALA A 29 10.74 -14.11 5.21
N THR A 30 10.26 -15.01 6.06
CA THR A 30 10.11 -14.77 7.51
C THR A 30 11.04 -15.62 8.37
N GLY A 31 11.61 -16.70 7.82
CA GLY A 31 12.35 -17.71 8.59
C GLY A 31 11.45 -18.64 9.43
N LEU A 32 10.13 -18.43 9.45
CA LEU A 32 9.18 -19.26 10.18
C LEU A 32 8.80 -20.49 9.35
N THR A 33 8.81 -21.66 9.97
CA THR A 33 8.50 -22.93 9.29
C THR A 33 7.02 -23.12 9.01
N GLU A 34 6.15 -22.52 9.82
CA GLU A 34 4.70 -22.66 9.72
C GLU A 34 4.10 -21.40 9.13
N THR A 35 3.39 -21.58 8.01
CA THR A 35 2.58 -20.53 7.38
C THR A 35 1.27 -20.36 8.15
N PRO A 36 0.82 -19.11 8.41
CA PRO A 36 -0.47 -18.85 9.01
C PRO A 36 -1.63 -19.52 8.26
N PRO A 37 -2.74 -19.84 8.96
CA PRO A 37 -3.98 -20.27 8.31
C PRO A 37 -4.48 -19.23 7.28
N PRO A 38 -5.25 -19.66 6.26
CA PRO A 38 -5.70 -18.77 5.18
C PRO A 38 -6.39 -17.50 5.67
N ASP A 39 -7.30 -17.59 6.65
CA ASP A 39 -8.01 -16.43 7.21
C ASP A 39 -7.05 -15.41 7.87
N GLN A 40 -6.02 -15.90 8.58
CA GLN A 40 -5.01 -15.04 9.21
C GLN A 40 -4.07 -14.42 8.17
N MET A 41 -3.75 -15.16 7.11
CA MET A 41 -2.97 -14.64 5.99
C MET A 41 -3.73 -13.51 5.27
N ALA A 42 -5.02 -13.70 5.01
CA ALA A 42 -5.89 -12.68 4.42
C ALA A 42 -5.98 -11.42 5.29
N GLU A 43 -6.10 -11.58 6.61
CA GLU A 43 -6.07 -10.45 7.54
C GLU A 43 -4.73 -9.70 7.49
N LEU A 44 -3.61 -10.43 7.52
CA LEU A 44 -2.26 -9.85 7.47
C LEU A 44 -2.05 -9.06 6.18
N VAL A 45 -2.35 -9.68 5.03
CA VAL A 45 -2.25 -9.04 3.71
C VAL A 45 -3.16 -7.80 3.63
N GLY A 46 -4.39 -7.91 4.14
CA GLY A 46 -5.33 -6.78 4.21
C GLY A 46 -4.79 -5.61 5.03
N ARG A 47 -4.17 -5.88 6.19
CA ARG A 47 -3.53 -4.85 7.04
C ARG A 47 -2.35 -4.19 6.33
N ILE A 48 -1.49 -4.96 5.66
CA ILE A 48 -0.35 -4.45 4.89
C ILE A 48 -0.83 -3.53 3.76
N LEU A 49 -1.80 -3.98 2.96
CA LEU A 49 -2.35 -3.18 1.86
C LEU A 49 -2.98 -1.88 2.34
N ARG A 50 -3.70 -1.90 3.47
CA ARG A 50 -4.23 -0.68 4.09
C ARG A 50 -3.12 0.30 4.44
N LYS A 51 -2.04 -0.17 5.07
CA LYS A 51 -0.90 0.66 5.43
C LYS A 51 -0.16 1.20 4.20
N ALA A 52 -0.04 0.40 3.14
CA ALA A 52 0.52 0.84 1.87
C ALA A 52 -0.30 2.00 1.26
N ARG A 53 -1.65 1.88 1.26
CA ARG A 53 -2.55 2.96 0.81
C ARG A 53 -2.39 4.23 1.65
N GLU A 54 -2.31 4.12 2.97
CA GLU A 54 -2.07 5.27 3.86
C GLU A 54 -0.74 5.97 3.53
N ALA A 55 0.34 5.21 3.30
CA ALA A 55 1.64 5.76 2.96
C ALA A 55 1.65 6.46 1.58
N ILE A 56 0.98 5.88 0.59
CA ILE A 56 0.82 6.48 -0.74
C ILE A 56 0.05 7.79 -0.63
N ALA A 57 -1.09 7.79 0.07
CA ALA A 57 -1.90 8.99 0.28
C ALA A 57 -1.12 10.10 1.02
N ALA A 58 -0.33 9.73 2.04
CA ALA A 58 0.53 10.69 2.75
C ALA A 58 1.60 11.30 1.84
N ARG A 59 2.23 10.49 0.99
CA ARG A 59 3.20 10.96 -0.02
C ARG A 59 2.55 11.92 -1.01
N ASP A 60 1.37 11.59 -1.53
CA ASP A 60 0.67 12.44 -2.49
C ASP A 60 0.23 13.78 -1.86
N CYS A 61 -0.18 13.76 -0.59
CA CYS A 61 -0.46 14.97 0.17
C CYS A 61 0.79 15.85 0.33
N ALA A 62 1.93 15.25 0.68
CA ALA A 62 3.20 15.98 0.79
C ALA A 62 3.61 16.61 -0.56
N VAL A 63 3.48 15.87 -1.67
CA VAL A 63 3.78 16.38 -3.02
C VAL A 63 2.85 17.54 -3.40
N ARG A 64 1.55 17.43 -3.10
CA ARG A 64 0.57 18.50 -3.36
C ARG A 64 0.75 19.72 -2.45
N GLY A 65 1.16 19.52 -1.20
CA GLY A 65 1.41 20.59 -0.22
C GLY A 65 2.60 21.48 -0.57
N VAL A 66 3.60 20.96 -1.29
CA VAL A 66 4.75 21.76 -1.78
C VAL A 66 4.37 22.66 -2.97
N MET A 67 3.26 22.38 -3.67
CA MET A 67 2.82 23.17 -4.83
C MET A 67 1.89 24.34 -4.50
N HIS A 68 1.54 24.59 -3.24
CA HIS A 68 0.75 25.77 -2.87
C HIS A 68 1.62 26.88 -2.28
N VAL A 69 2.34 27.57 -3.15
CA VAL A 69 2.70 28.98 -2.89
C VAL A 69 1.54 29.80 -3.43
N PRO A 70 0.72 30.45 -2.60
CA PRO A 70 -0.30 31.38 -3.10
C PRO A 70 0.43 32.55 -3.78
N GLU A 71 0.15 32.79 -5.06
CA GLU A 71 0.76 33.84 -5.90
C GLU A 71 0.41 35.29 -5.47
N ASN A 72 -0.10 35.50 -4.25
CA ASN A 72 -0.70 36.76 -3.81
C ASN A 72 0.15 37.62 -2.87
N GLU A 73 1.45 37.34 -2.72
CA GLU A 73 2.36 38.20 -1.93
C GLU A 73 3.61 38.61 -2.73
N LEU A 74 3.42 39.25 -3.88
CA LEU A 74 4.46 40.10 -4.46
C LEU A 74 4.12 41.57 -4.15
N PRO A 75 4.90 42.26 -3.30
CA PRO A 75 4.71 43.69 -3.09
C PRO A 75 5.09 44.44 -4.38
N TYR A 76 4.19 45.32 -4.81
CA TYR A 76 4.36 46.27 -5.92
C TYR A 76 5.60 47.15 -5.74
#